data_AF-H0EUZ1-F1
#
_entry.id   AF-H0EUZ1-F1
#
_cell.length_a   1.000
_cell.length_b   1.000
_cell.length_c   1.000
_cell.angle_alpha   90.00
_cell.angle_beta   90.00
_cell.angle_gamma   90.00
#
_symmetry.space_group_name_H-M   'P 1'
#
loop_
_entity.id
_entity.type
_entity.pdbx_description
1 polymer ?
#
loop_
_entity_poly.entity_id
_entity_poly.type
_entity_poly.pdbx_seq_one_letter_code
_entity_poly.pdbx_strand_id
1 'polypeptide(L)'
;MGGDLTTGEVTNVIDLTIIKDKELLLNVAIGIVDFRYLEEAIQNRGLLWLNKVALKRPTVVLHLCAPIISILDDVLLNCQNAATLESAHKLLRTITSNPKFAGGVDTAEMLEDVLDGIGFGGLWRSATFHTQNEHERECTALTDRLIELIIA
;
A
#
# COMPACT_ATOMS: atom_id res chain seq x y z
N MET A 1 -31.10 16.81 16.99
CA MET A 1 -31.10 15.42 16.47
C MET A 1 -30.01 15.34 15.42
N GLY A 2 -28.78 15.05 15.86
CA GLY A 2 -27.64 14.85 14.97
C GLY A 2 -27.64 13.39 14.52
N GLY A 3 -27.77 13.16 13.21
CA GLY A 3 -27.67 11.84 12.61
C GLY A 3 -26.21 11.40 12.60
N ASP A 4 -25.93 10.35 13.35
CA ASP A 4 -24.69 9.59 13.31
C ASP A 4 -24.55 8.97 11.91
N LEU A 5 -23.72 9.58 11.06
CA LEU A 5 -23.32 9.03 9.77
C LEU A 5 -22.48 7.79 10.03
N THR A 6 -23.15 6.64 10.07
CA THR A 6 -22.50 5.36 10.33
C THR A 6 -21.32 5.18 9.37
N THR A 7 -20.18 4.77 9.92
CA THR A 7 -18.90 4.48 9.25
C THR A 7 -19.03 3.56 8.01
N GLY A 8 -20.19 2.93 7.80
CA GLY A 8 -20.50 2.10 6.65
C GLY A 8 -20.75 2.85 5.33
N GLU A 9 -21.19 4.11 5.34
CA GLU A 9 -21.66 4.77 4.10
C GLU A 9 -20.52 5.36 3.24
N VAL A 10 -19.39 5.75 3.83
CA VAL A 10 -18.26 6.35 3.09
C VAL A 10 -17.35 5.30 2.43
N THR A 11 -17.37 4.04 2.87
CA THR A 11 -16.63 2.94 2.21
C THR A 11 -17.31 2.42 0.93
N ASN A 12 -18.44 3.01 0.54
CA ASN A 12 -19.21 2.68 -0.65
C ASN A 12 -18.97 3.61 -1.84
N VAL A 13 -18.01 4.54 -1.78
CA VAL A 13 -17.76 5.48 -2.89
C VAL A 13 -17.32 4.76 -4.18
N ILE A 14 -16.73 3.57 -4.08
CA ILE A 14 -16.35 2.76 -5.25
C ILE A 14 -17.11 1.44 -5.24
N ASP A 15 -18.02 1.26 -6.21
CA ASP A 15 -18.67 -0.01 -6.45
C ASP A 15 -17.70 -1.00 -7.09
N LEU A 16 -17.21 -1.93 -6.28
CA LEU A 16 -16.28 -2.99 -6.67
C LEU A 16 -16.86 -3.98 -7.70
N THR A 17 -18.16 -3.90 -8.00
CA THR A 17 -18.81 -4.72 -9.03
C THR A 17 -18.71 -4.12 -10.44
N ILE A 18 -18.62 -2.80 -10.56
CA ILE A 18 -18.65 -2.09 -11.84
C ILE A 18 -17.23 -1.76 -12.33
N ILE A 19 -16.31 -1.44 -11.40
CA ILE A 19 -14.94 -1.04 -11.74
C ILE A 19 -14.14 -2.22 -12.36
N LYS A 20 -13.37 -1.91 -13.41
CA LYS A 20 -12.47 -2.89 -14.04
C LYS A 20 -11.25 -3.17 -13.16
N ASP A 21 -10.69 -4.37 -13.26
CA ASP A 21 -9.53 -4.75 -12.44
C ASP A 21 -8.33 -3.81 -12.62
N LYS A 22 -8.06 -3.34 -13.84
CA LYS A 22 -6.95 -2.41 -14.10
C LYS A 22 -7.17 -1.04 -13.45
N GLU A 23 -8.40 -0.52 -13.49
CA GLU A 23 -8.77 0.76 -12.85
C GLU A 23 -8.75 0.62 -11.33
N LEU A 24 -9.20 -0.53 -10.81
CA LEU A 24 -9.14 -0.84 -9.39
C LEU A 24 -7.70 -0.99 -8.90
N LEU A 25 -6.85 -1.68 -9.65
CA LEU A 25 -5.42 -1.81 -9.36
C LEU A 25 -4.75 -0.45 -9.30
N LEU A 26 -5.02 0.42 -10.28
CA LEU A 26 -4.50 1.80 -10.29
C LEU A 26 -4.98 2.59 -9.06
N ASN A 27 -6.27 2.54 -8.74
CA ASN A 27 -6.81 3.24 -7.57
C ASN A 27 -6.20 2.75 -6.26
N VAL A 28 -5.98 1.43 -6.13
CA VAL A 28 -5.30 0.87 -4.95
C VAL A 28 -3.85 1.33 -4.91
N ALA A 29 -3.12 1.31 -6.03
CA ALA A 29 -1.73 1.75 -6.11
C ALA A 29 -1.58 3.23 -5.69
N ILE A 30 -2.45 4.12 -6.19
CA ILE A 30 -2.50 5.53 -5.75
C ILE A 30 -2.78 5.63 -4.25
N GLY A 31 -3.79 4.91 -3.77
CA GLY A 31 -4.15 4.92 -2.36
C GLY A 31 -3.04 4.42 -1.43
N ILE A 32 -2.22 3.47 -1.86
CA ILE A 32 -1.04 2.96 -1.15
C ILE A 32 0.03 4.04 -1.06
N VAL A 33 0.34 4.71 -2.17
CA VAL A 33 1.32 5.80 -2.21
C VAL A 33 0.94 6.93 -1.26
N ASP A 34 -0.34 7.33 -1.30
CA ASP A 34 -0.84 8.43 -0.49
C ASP A 34 -0.98 8.05 0.99
N PHE A 35 -1.12 6.76 1.31
CA PHE A 35 -1.54 6.24 2.61
C PHE A 35 -0.79 6.87 3.80
N ARG A 36 0.53 6.99 3.68
CA ARG A 36 1.41 7.49 4.76
C ARG A 36 1.20 8.99 5.06
N TYR A 37 0.63 9.74 4.12
CA TYR A 37 0.37 11.17 4.24
C TYR A 37 -1.06 11.46 4.73
N LEU A 38 -1.91 10.44 4.83
CA LEU A 38 -3.30 10.58 5.24
C LEU A 38 -3.44 10.64 6.76
N GLU A 39 -4.45 11.36 7.25
CA GLU A 39 -4.84 11.34 8.66
C GLU A 39 -5.28 9.94 9.10
N GLU A 40 -5.09 9.61 10.38
CA GLU A 40 -5.38 8.26 10.92
C GLU A 40 -6.82 7.80 10.65
N ALA A 41 -7.81 8.71 10.70
CA ALA A 41 -9.20 8.38 10.41
C ALA A 41 -9.40 7.94 8.95
N ILE A 42 -8.64 8.52 8.03
CA ILE A 42 -8.65 8.18 6.60
C ILE A 42 -7.86 6.90 6.37
N GLN A 43 -6.70 6.74 7.01
CA GLN A 43 -5.93 5.49 6.99
C GLN A 43 -6.76 4.29 7.45
N ASN A 44 -7.50 4.41 8.55
CA ASN A 44 -8.40 3.37 9.04
C ASN A 44 -9.44 2.98 7.97
N ARG A 45 -10.11 3.97 7.36
CA ARG A 45 -11.06 3.73 6.27
C ARG A 45 -10.38 3.08 5.06
N GLY A 46 -9.15 3.50 4.73
CA GLY A 46 -8.33 2.91 3.69
C GLY A 46 -8.06 1.42 3.94
N LEU A 47 -7.64 1.05 5.15
CA LEU A 47 -7.40 -0.34 5.55
C LEU A 47 -8.67 -1.19 5.49
N LEU A 48 -9.80 -0.67 5.98
CA LEU A 48 -11.10 -1.34 5.88
C LEU A 48 -11.51 -1.57 4.42
N TRP A 49 -11.28 -0.57 3.56
CA TRP A 49 -11.57 -0.67 2.14
C TRP A 49 -10.64 -1.66 1.44
N LEU A 50 -9.32 -1.61 1.69
CA LEU A 50 -8.35 -2.57 1.18
C LEU A 50 -8.72 -4.00 1.57
N ASN A 51 -9.16 -4.21 2.81
CA ASN A 51 -9.64 -5.52 3.26
C ASN A 51 -10.88 -5.99 2.47
N LYS A 52 -11.82 -5.09 2.17
CA LYS A 52 -12.98 -5.39 1.33
C LYS A 52 -12.54 -5.76 -0.11
N VAL A 53 -11.54 -5.07 -0.65
CA VAL A 53 -10.97 -5.38 -1.97
C VAL A 53 -10.28 -6.75 -1.95
N ALA A 54 -9.48 -7.06 -0.94
CA ALA A 54 -8.80 -8.35 -0.80
C ALA A 54 -9.77 -9.54 -0.74
N LEU A 55 -10.94 -9.37 -0.11
CA LEU A 55 -11.98 -10.39 -0.08
C LEU A 55 -12.72 -10.54 -1.41
N LYS A 56 -13.05 -9.43 -2.09
CA LYS A 56 -13.89 -9.46 -3.30
C LYS A 56 -13.10 -9.65 -4.61
N ARG A 57 -11.91 -9.06 -4.70
CA ARG A 57 -11.05 -9.02 -5.91
C ARG A 57 -9.61 -9.40 -5.54
N PRO A 58 -9.37 -10.63 -5.02
CA PRO A 58 -8.05 -11.04 -4.54
C PRO A 58 -6.97 -11.02 -5.63
N THR A 59 -7.34 -11.20 -6.90
CA THR A 59 -6.40 -11.13 -8.03
C THR A 59 -5.78 -9.75 -8.20
N VAL A 60 -6.53 -8.67 -7.91
CA VAL A 60 -5.99 -7.29 -7.94
C VAL A 60 -5.01 -7.09 -6.79
N VAL A 61 -5.39 -7.53 -5.59
CA VAL A 61 -4.56 -7.37 -4.39
C VAL A 61 -3.28 -8.18 -4.48
N LEU A 62 -3.27 -9.30 -5.21
CA LEU A 62 -2.08 -10.13 -5.40
C LEU A 62 -0.89 -9.33 -5.90
N HIS A 63 -1.11 -8.49 -6.92
CA HIS A 63 -0.06 -7.62 -7.50
C HIS A 63 0.48 -6.59 -6.50
N LEU A 64 -0.28 -6.27 -5.46
CA LEU A 64 0.00 -5.20 -4.51
C LEU A 64 0.35 -5.74 -3.12
N CYS A 65 0.57 -7.06 -2.98
CA CYS A 65 0.83 -7.69 -1.69
C CYS A 65 2.04 -7.09 -0.99
N ALA A 66 3.19 -7.00 -1.66
CA ALA A 66 4.41 -6.44 -1.07
C ALA A 66 4.24 -5.01 -0.52
N PRO A 67 3.74 -4.02 -1.29
CA PRO A 67 3.54 -2.67 -0.75
C PRO A 67 2.45 -2.60 0.33
N ILE A 68 1.41 -3.44 0.27
CA ILE A 68 0.41 -3.52 1.34
C ILE A 68 1.03 -4.04 2.64
N ILE A 69 1.88 -5.08 2.58
CA ILE A 69 2.58 -5.60 3.77
C ILE A 69 3.49 -4.53 4.36
N SER A 70 4.22 -3.76 3.55
CA SER A 70 5.04 -2.65 4.04
C SER A 70 4.22 -1.60 4.80
N ILE A 71 3.05 -1.20 4.29
CA ILE A 71 2.15 -0.30 5.01
C ILE A 71 1.66 -0.92 6.33
N LEU A 72 1.33 -2.21 6.32
CA LEU A 72 0.85 -2.90 7.51
C LEU A 72 1.94 -2.95 8.58
N ASP A 73 3.18 -3.24 8.23
CA ASP A 73 4.31 -3.25 9.16
C ASP A 73 4.50 -1.85 9.80
N ASP A 74 4.49 -0.79 8.99
CA ASP A 74 4.58 0.59 9.48
C ASP A 74 3.46 0.94 10.47
N VAL A 75 2.21 0.57 10.15
CA VAL A 75 1.05 0.82 11.02
C VAL A 75 1.13 0.00 12.29
N LEU A 76 1.48 -1.28 12.21
CA LEU A 76 1.58 -2.16 13.38
C LEU A 76 2.70 -1.75 14.34
N LEU A 77 3.79 -1.17 13.83
CA LEU A 77 4.91 -0.70 14.63
C LEU A 77 4.66 0.68 15.26
N ASN A 78 3.99 1.60 14.55
CA ASN A 78 3.98 3.01 14.94
C ASN A 78 2.61 3.56 15.35
N CYS A 79 1.50 2.88 15.03
CA CYS A 79 0.16 3.44 15.26
C CYS A 79 -0.26 3.35 16.73
N GLN A 80 -0.84 4.44 17.26
CA GLN A 80 -1.40 4.49 18.61
C GLN A 80 -2.94 4.36 18.63
N ASN A 81 -3.56 4.37 17.46
CA ASN A 81 -5.00 4.29 17.29
C ASN A 81 -5.47 2.85 17.24
N ALA A 82 -6.17 2.41 18.29
CA ALA A 82 -6.66 1.04 18.41
C ALA A 82 -7.57 0.62 17.24
N ALA A 83 -8.40 1.52 16.71
CA ALA A 83 -9.30 1.21 15.61
C ALA A 83 -8.55 1.00 14.30
N THR A 84 -7.53 1.83 14.03
CA THR A 84 -6.65 1.65 12.86
C THR A 84 -5.83 0.37 12.97
N LEU A 85 -5.32 0.06 14.16
CA LEU A 85 -4.56 -1.15 14.43
C LEU A 85 -5.41 -2.43 14.25
N GLU A 86 -6.67 -2.41 14.70
CA GLU A 86 -7.61 -3.50 14.49
C GLU A 86 -7.87 -3.73 12.99
N SER A 87 -8.08 -2.66 12.23
CA SER A 87 -8.25 -2.71 10.77
C SER A 87 -7.00 -3.27 10.06
N ALA A 88 -5.80 -2.87 10.50
CA ALA A 88 -4.54 -3.40 9.99
C ALA A 88 -4.41 -4.91 10.25
N HIS A 89 -4.64 -5.35 11.49
CA HIS A 89 -4.62 -6.78 11.83
C HIS A 89 -5.63 -7.60 11.02
N LYS A 90 -6.83 -7.05 10.82
CA LYS A 90 -7.86 -7.70 10.00
C LYS A 90 -7.38 -7.91 8.57
N LEU A 91 -6.80 -6.88 7.94
CA LEU A 91 -6.25 -6.98 6.60
C LEU A 91 -5.08 -7.95 6.51
N LEU A 92 -4.14 -7.88 7.46
CA LEU A 92 -3.01 -8.82 7.54
C LEU A 92 -3.50 -10.26 7.63
N ARG A 93 -4.50 -10.53 8.47
CA ARG A 93 -5.11 -11.85 8.59
C ARG A 93 -5.75 -12.29 7.28
N THR A 94 -6.49 -11.41 6.60
CA THR A 94 -7.11 -11.74 5.31
C THR A 94 -6.07 -12.08 4.24
N ILE A 95 -4.93 -11.39 4.21
CA ILE A 95 -3.85 -11.69 3.27
C ILE A 95 -3.17 -13.02 3.62
N THR A 96 -2.77 -13.21 4.87
CA THR A 96 -2.01 -14.39 5.30
C THR A 96 -2.83 -15.68 5.34
N SER A 97 -4.14 -15.60 5.57
CA SER A 97 -5.02 -16.79 5.59
C SER A 97 -5.52 -17.23 4.22
N ASN A 98 -5.35 -16.42 3.18
CA ASN A 98 -5.85 -16.74 1.85
C ASN A 98 -4.72 -17.31 0.99
N PRO A 99 -4.81 -18.59 0.56
CA PRO A 99 -3.73 -19.26 -0.16
C PRO A 99 -3.41 -18.63 -1.51
N LYS A 100 -4.31 -17.81 -2.07
CA LYS A 100 -4.06 -17.07 -3.32
C LYS A 100 -2.91 -16.08 -3.19
N PHE A 101 -2.62 -15.59 -1.98
CA PHE A 101 -1.55 -14.63 -1.74
C PHE A 101 -0.20 -15.28 -1.38
N ALA A 102 -0.15 -16.60 -1.22
CA ALA A 102 1.07 -17.30 -0.79
C ALA A 102 2.24 -17.19 -1.80
N GLY A 103 1.96 -16.85 -3.07
CA GLY A 103 2.97 -16.60 -4.10
C GLY A 103 3.12 -15.12 -4.50
N GLY A 104 2.47 -14.18 -3.80
CA GLY A 104 2.41 -12.76 -4.20
C GLY A 104 3.70 -11.96 -4.04
N VAL A 105 4.79 -12.58 -3.58
CA VAL A 105 6.09 -11.92 -3.40
C VAL A 105 6.79 -11.70 -4.76
N ASP A 106 6.56 -12.56 -5.75
CA ASP A 106 7.15 -12.44 -7.10
C ASP A 106 6.31 -11.61 -8.09
N THR A 107 5.19 -11.01 -7.67
CA THR A 107 4.30 -10.26 -8.57
C THR A 107 4.62 -8.77 -8.70
N ALA A 108 5.73 -8.30 -8.09
CA ALA A 108 6.15 -6.90 -8.15
C ALA A 108 6.53 -6.45 -9.57
N GLU A 109 7.28 -7.26 -10.32
CA GLU A 109 7.60 -6.97 -11.73
C GLU A 109 6.33 -6.91 -12.59
N MET A 110 5.36 -7.80 -12.35
CA MET A 110 4.07 -7.77 -13.02
C MET A 110 3.25 -6.52 -12.69
N LEU A 111 3.35 -5.98 -11.47
CA LEU A 111 2.70 -4.73 -11.11
C LEU A 111 3.29 -3.56 -11.89
N GLU A 112 4.63 -3.48 -11.97
CA GLU A 112 5.31 -2.43 -12.72
C GLU A 112 4.95 -2.48 -14.21
N ASP A 113 4.97 -3.66 -14.84
CA ASP A 113 4.57 -3.84 -16.24
C ASP A 113 3.13 -3.38 -16.50
N VAL A 114 2.20 -3.72 -15.59
CA VAL A 114 0.79 -3.30 -15.71
C VAL A 114 0.66 -1.78 -15.56
N LEU A 115 1.39 -1.18 -14.61
CA LEU A 115 1.36 0.27 -14.39
C LEU A 115 2.05 1.03 -15.53
N ASP A 116 3.14 0.52 -16.09
CA ASP A 116 3.78 1.08 -17.28
C ASP A 116 2.85 1.02 -18.49
N GLY A 117 2.12 -0.09 -18.68
CA GLY A 117 1.08 -0.21 -19.70
C GLY A 117 -0.10 0.77 -19.54
N ILE A 118 -0.30 1.31 -18.33
CA ILE A 118 -1.31 2.34 -18.03
C ILE A 118 -0.71 3.76 -18.10
N GLY A 119 0.61 3.89 -18.20
CA GLY A 119 1.32 5.17 -18.16
C GLY A 119 1.54 5.71 -16.74
N PHE A 120 1.36 4.88 -15.72
CA PHE A 120 1.53 5.22 -14.31
C PHE A 120 2.83 4.70 -13.68
N GLY A 121 3.56 3.79 -14.35
CA GLY A 121 4.74 3.14 -13.76
C GLY A 121 5.87 4.11 -13.39
N GLY A 122 6.05 5.21 -14.14
CA GLY A 122 6.98 6.28 -13.77
C GLY A 122 6.62 6.95 -12.44
N LEU A 123 5.34 7.28 -12.23
CA LEU A 123 4.85 7.88 -10.99
C LEU A 123 4.95 6.89 -9.82
N TRP A 124 4.60 5.64 -10.07
CA TRP A 124 4.75 4.56 -9.09
C TRP A 124 6.18 4.46 -8.60
N ARG A 125 7.15 4.27 -9.52
CA ARG A 125 8.57 4.17 -9.16
C ARG A 125 9.07 5.39 -8.42
N SER A 126 8.75 6.61 -8.86
CA SER A 126 9.18 7.83 -8.16
C SER A 126 8.58 7.98 -6.77
N ALA A 127 7.33 7.59 -6.58
CA ALA A 127 6.64 7.75 -5.30
C ALA A 127 6.99 6.64 -4.29
N THR A 128 7.24 5.42 -4.76
CA THR A 128 7.70 4.30 -3.92
C THR A 128 9.22 4.30 -3.70
N PHE A 129 9.99 5.05 -4.51
CA PHE A 129 11.44 5.23 -4.37
C PHE A 129 11.84 5.67 -2.96
N HIS A 130 11.03 6.53 -2.34
CA HIS A 130 11.31 7.03 -0.99
C HIS A 130 11.19 5.95 0.10
N THR A 131 10.47 4.87 -0.14
CA THR A 131 10.29 3.77 0.82
C THR A 131 11.43 2.74 0.76
N GLN A 132 12.15 2.64 -0.36
CA GLN A 132 13.27 1.71 -0.54
C GLN A 132 14.65 2.30 -0.19
N ASN A 133 14.74 3.62 0.06
CA ASN A 133 16.01 4.35 0.11
C ASN A 133 16.72 4.47 1.47
N GLU A 134 16.37 3.67 2.47
CA GLU A 134 17.27 3.52 3.62
C GLU A 134 18.64 2.97 3.18
N HIS A 135 18.68 2.09 2.17
CA HIS A 135 19.92 1.55 1.64
C HIS A 135 20.72 2.52 0.74
N GLU A 136 20.11 3.36 -0.12
CA GLU A 136 20.90 4.34 -0.89
C GLU A 136 21.39 5.50 -0.02
N ARG A 137 20.70 5.86 1.08
CA ARG A 137 21.26 6.82 2.04
C ARG A 137 22.55 6.29 2.66
N GLU A 138 22.60 5.00 2.95
CA GLU A 138 23.79 4.32 3.46
C GLU A 138 24.87 4.25 2.38
N CYS A 139 24.54 3.89 1.13
CA CYS A 139 25.49 3.92 0.00
C CYS A 139 25.99 5.33 -0.31
N THR A 140 25.16 6.36 -0.20
CA THR A 140 25.53 7.77 -0.40
C THR A 140 26.47 8.21 0.72
N ALA A 141 26.17 7.89 1.98
CA ALA A 141 27.04 8.18 3.12
C ALA A 141 28.39 7.43 3.04
N LEU A 142 28.39 6.18 2.56
CA LEU A 142 29.60 5.41 2.31
C LEU A 142 30.41 5.97 1.13
N THR A 143 29.74 6.49 0.10
CA THR A 143 30.38 7.14 -1.05
C THR A 143 31.01 8.48 -0.63
N ASP A 144 30.32 9.28 0.19
CA ASP A 144 30.87 10.52 0.74
C ASP A 144 32.12 10.26 1.60
N ARG A 145 32.09 9.22 2.46
CA ARG A 145 33.28 8.79 3.23
C ARG A 145 34.42 8.30 2.35
N LEU A 146 34.11 7.60 1.27
CA LEU A 146 35.12 7.14 0.31
C LEU A 146 35.76 8.34 -0.42
N ILE A 147 34.96 9.34 -0.80
CA ILE A 147 35.45 10.57 -1.42
C ILE A 147 36.36 11.35 -0.46
N GLU A 148 35.99 11.47 0.82
CA GLU A 148 36.85 12.10 1.84
C GLU A 148 38.22 11.40 1.95
N LEU A 149 38.26 10.06 1.89
CA LEU A 149 39.51 9.28 1.94
C LEU A 149 40.37 9.38 0.67
N ILE A 150 39.76 9.75 -0.47
CA ILE A 150 40.48 9.90 -1.75
C ILE A 150 41.03 11.33 -1.91
N ILE A 151 40.34 12.33 -1.35
CA ILE A 151 40.70 13.75 -1.50
C ILE A 151 41.62 14.24 -0.35
N ALA A 152 41.64 13.55 0.79
CA ALA A 152 42.62 13.78 1.87
C ALA A 152 43.97 13.11 1.58
#